data_AF-A0A9D2E9H1-F1
#
_entry.id   AF-A0A9D2E9H1-F1
#
_cell.length_a   1.000
_cell.length_b   1.000
_cell.length_c   1.000
_cell.angle_alpha   90.00
_cell.angle_beta   90.00
_cell.angle_gamma   90.00
#
_symmetry.space_group_name_H-M   'P 1'
#
loop_
_entity.id
_entity.type
_entity.pdbx_description
1 polymer ?
#
loop_
_entity_poly.entity_id
_entity_poly.type
_entity_poly.pdbx_seq_one_letter_code
_entity_poly.pdbx_strand_id
1 'polypeptide(L)'
;MATVSIRFRPSTVSGKEGTLYYRVTHRRVSRQINTGCKIFPDEWENGRLASGNEERNVYLRNLEAQLEKELERLNSLIRRLELNGKDYTAGQVVEAYRTSGTGHTSHTDHLCGFVQVLANRLRQTGKVRLAETYTTATNRFLRFLGKDRDPAFDEFDDTLMKSYEAHLRQQGLVPNTTSFYLRNLRAIYHRAVEAGLTEDRRPFRRVFTGVEKTAKRAIPPAVIRRIRTLPLPPDGPLAQARDLFLFSFYTRGMPFVDLAGLRKQDLRDGMLSYRR
;
A
#
# COMPACT_ATOMS: atom_id res chain seq x y z
N MET A 1 13.36 14.10 6.17
CA MET A 1 12.71 13.13 7.06
C MET A 1 12.75 13.68 8.47
N ALA A 2 11.66 13.59 9.23
CA ALA A 2 11.73 13.90 10.66
C ALA A 2 12.43 12.75 11.41
N THR A 3 13.17 13.07 12.47
CA THR A 3 13.88 12.08 13.29
C THR A 3 13.42 12.15 14.73
N VAL A 4 13.25 11.00 15.39
CA VAL A 4 12.91 10.89 16.81
C VAL A 4 14.09 10.32 17.57
N SER A 5 14.39 10.90 18.73
CA SER A 5 15.41 10.40 19.65
C SER A 5 14.91 10.47 21.08
N ILE A 6 15.27 9.50 21.91
CA ILE A 6 14.98 9.51 23.35
C ILE A 6 16.07 10.34 24.04
N ARG A 7 15.67 11.20 24.97
CA ARG A 7 16.58 12.04 25.75
C ARG A 7 16.20 12.00 27.22
N PHE A 8 17.21 12.11 28.07
CA PHE A 8 17.06 12.19 29.52
C PHE A 8 17.30 13.63 29.99
N ARG A 9 16.46 14.09 30.93
CA ARG A 9 16.66 15.33 31.68
C ARG A 9 16.86 14.97 33.15
N PRO A 10 18.07 15.15 33.71
CA PRO A 10 18.32 14.94 35.14
C PRO A 10 17.44 15.83 36.01
N SER A 11 17.13 15.37 37.23
CA SER A 11 16.50 16.21 38.25
C SER A 11 17.44 17.32 38.71
N THR A 12 16.91 18.50 39.03
CA THR A 12 17.67 19.58 39.67
C THR A 12 17.92 19.31 41.16
N VAL A 13 17.22 18.34 41.75
CA VAL A 13 17.41 17.90 43.14
C VAL A 13 18.30 16.66 43.16
N SER A 14 19.42 16.75 43.87
CA SER A 14 20.36 15.64 44.03
C SER A 14 19.66 14.39 44.59
N GLY A 15 19.96 13.22 44.02
CA GLY A 15 19.40 11.93 44.42
C GLY A 15 17.96 11.66 43.98
N LYS A 16 17.34 12.52 43.17
CA LYS A 16 15.99 12.30 42.62
C LYS A 16 16.00 11.87 41.16
N GLU A 17 14.96 11.13 40.79
CA GLU A 17 14.73 10.68 39.41
C GLU A 17 14.56 11.86 38.44
N GLY A 18 15.24 11.78 37.29
CA GLY A 18 15.03 12.66 36.15
C GLY A 18 13.86 12.17 35.28
N THR A 19 13.67 12.80 34.12
CA THR A 19 12.55 12.49 33.21
C THR A 19 13.03 12.17 31.81
N LEU A 20 12.46 11.13 31.21
CA LEU A 20 12.64 10.80 29.81
C LEU A 20 11.66 11.58 28.92
N TYR A 21 12.11 11.97 27.74
CA TYR A 21 11.28 12.64 26.74
C TYR A 21 11.72 12.26 25.33
N TYR A 22 10.76 12.19 24.41
CA TYR A 22 11.06 12.09 22.99
C TYR A 22 11.38 13.47 22.42
N ARG A 23 12.43 13.55 21.62
CA ARG A 23 12.79 14.74 20.84
C ARG A 23 12.53 14.45 19.36
N VAL A 24 11.51 15.10 18.81
CA VAL A 24 11.19 15.09 17.38
C VAL A 24 11.89 16.26 16.71
N THR A 25 12.68 16.02 15.67
CA THR A 25 13.38 17.07 14.90
C THR A 25 12.97 17.01 13.43
N HIS A 26 12.48 18.13 12.89
CA HIS A 26 12.14 18.28 11.48
C HIS A 26 12.53 19.68 11.00
N ARG A 27 13.21 19.79 9.85
CA ARG A 27 13.64 21.07 9.25
C ARG A 27 14.36 22.00 10.25
N ARG A 28 15.32 21.46 11.01
CA ARG A 28 16.10 22.15 12.07
C ARG A 28 15.27 22.65 13.26
N VAL A 29 13.98 22.34 13.33
CA VAL A 29 13.12 22.64 14.49
C VAL A 29 12.92 21.37 15.31
N SER A 30 13.25 21.43 16.61
CA SER A 30 13.00 20.33 17.55
C SER A 30 11.79 20.63 18.45
N ARG A 31 10.96 19.62 18.70
CA ARG A 31 9.88 19.64 19.70
C ARG A 31 10.04 18.46 20.66
N GLN A 32 9.58 18.65 21.89
CA GLN A 32 9.68 17.65 22.96
C GLN A 32 8.31 17.06 23.27
N ILE A 33 8.28 15.75 23.53
CA ILE A 33 7.10 15.01 24.01
C ILE A 33 7.51 14.33 25.31
N ASN A 34 6.87 14.70 26.42
CA ASN A 34 7.16 14.08 27.71
C ASN A 34 6.61 12.66 27.74
N THR A 35 7.42 11.70 28.16
CA THR A 35 6.95 10.30 28.32
C THR A 35 6.27 10.08 29.67
N GLY A 36 6.53 10.96 30.65
CA GLY A 36 6.10 10.79 32.04
C GLY A 36 6.94 9.77 32.83
N CYS A 37 7.86 9.07 32.16
CA CYS A 37 8.73 8.07 32.76
C CYS A 37 9.88 8.73 33.51
N LYS A 38 10.22 8.15 34.66
CA LYS A 38 11.27 8.65 35.55
C LYS A 38 12.31 7.58 35.82
N ILE A 39 13.57 7.98 35.76
CA ILE A 39 14.71 7.11 36.01
C ILE A 39 15.78 7.90 36.78
N PHE A 40 16.61 7.20 37.55
CA PHE A 40 17.77 7.78 38.20
C PHE A 40 18.88 8.12 37.18
N PRO A 41 19.74 9.11 37.46
CA PRO A 41 20.84 9.45 36.55
C PRO A 41 21.75 8.27 36.20
N ASP A 42 21.98 7.37 37.15
CA ASP A 42 22.84 6.19 36.97
C ASP A 42 22.16 5.08 36.14
N GLU A 43 20.85 5.20 35.90
CA GLU A 43 20.07 4.27 35.05
C GLU A 43 20.04 4.71 33.57
N TRP A 44 20.78 5.77 33.20
CA TRP A 44 20.84 6.29 31.82
C TRP A 44 22.27 6.38 31.31
N GLU A 45 22.61 5.56 30.32
CA GLU A 45 23.94 5.54 29.73
C GLU A 45 23.87 5.56 28.19
N ASN A 46 24.58 6.50 27.56
CA ASN A 46 24.77 6.57 26.10
C ASN A 46 23.48 6.48 25.24
N GLY A 47 22.35 6.97 25.76
CA GLY A 47 21.09 6.94 25.02
C GLY A 47 20.23 5.69 25.25
N ARG A 48 20.60 4.85 26.23
CA ARG A 48 19.90 3.61 26.60
C ARG A 48 19.70 3.53 28.11
N LEU A 49 18.76 2.68 28.53
CA LEU A 49 18.54 2.35 29.93
C LEU A 49 19.65 1.39 30.39
N ALA A 50 20.33 1.72 31.48
CA ALA A 50 21.34 0.89 32.12
C ALA A 50 20.69 -0.08 33.13
N SER A 51 21.43 -1.10 33.56
CA SER A 51 20.96 -2.06 34.57
C SER A 51 20.97 -1.44 35.97
N GLY A 52 19.88 -1.62 36.72
CA GLY A 52 19.78 -1.29 38.14
C GLY A 52 19.86 -2.53 39.06
N ASN A 53 19.37 -2.41 40.30
CA ASN A 53 19.24 -3.53 41.25
C ASN A 53 18.17 -4.55 40.78
N GLU A 54 18.17 -5.78 41.31
CA GLU A 54 17.29 -6.89 40.84
C GLU A 54 15.80 -6.52 40.73
N GLU A 55 15.23 -5.84 41.74
CA GLU A 55 13.82 -5.39 41.72
C GLU A 55 13.58 -4.25 40.71
N ARG A 56 14.56 -3.36 40.57
CA ARG A 56 14.50 -2.18 39.68
C ARG A 56 14.67 -2.58 38.21
N ASN A 57 15.36 -3.68 37.93
CA ASN A 57 15.56 -4.22 36.58
C ASN A 57 14.27 -4.72 35.92
N VAL A 58 13.26 -5.13 36.69
CA VAL A 58 11.95 -5.50 36.14
C VAL A 58 11.21 -4.24 35.65
N TYR A 59 11.25 -3.18 36.45
CA TYR A 59 10.70 -1.87 36.07
C TYR A 59 11.36 -1.31 34.81
N LEU A 60 12.70 -1.32 34.76
CA LEU A 60 13.47 -0.78 33.63
C LEU A 60 13.22 -1.56 32.34
N ARG A 61 13.07 -2.89 32.39
CA ARG A 61 12.72 -3.71 31.22
C ARG A 61 11.31 -3.41 30.69
N ASN A 62 10.33 -3.29 31.59
CA ASN A 62 8.96 -2.92 31.19
C ASN A 62 8.92 -1.52 30.60
N LEU A 63 9.69 -0.60 31.19
CA LEU A 63 9.85 0.76 30.69
C LEU A 63 10.50 0.79 29.30
N GLU A 64 11.55 0.00 29.07
CA GLU A 64 12.21 -0.10 27.77
C GLU A 64 11.25 -0.57 26.69
N ALA A 65 10.51 -1.66 26.93
CA ALA A 65 9.50 -2.16 26.00
C ALA A 65 8.38 -1.15 25.71
N GLN A 66 7.94 -0.40 26.72
CA GLN A 66 6.97 0.68 26.54
C GLN A 66 7.53 1.81 25.68
N LEU A 67 8.79 2.22 25.93
CA LEU A 67 9.44 3.29 25.17
C LEU A 67 9.66 2.89 23.72
N GLU A 68 10.02 1.63 23.46
CA GLU A 68 10.21 1.09 22.11
C GLU A 68 8.89 1.10 21.33
N LYS A 69 7.80 0.62 21.94
CA LYS A 69 6.46 0.64 21.33
C LYS A 69 5.99 2.06 20.99
N GLU A 70 6.21 3.02 21.89
CA GLU A 70 5.84 4.42 21.66
C GLU A 70 6.76 5.11 20.63
N LEU A 71 8.03 4.70 20.53
CA LEU A 71 8.96 5.15 19.50
C LEU A 71 8.54 4.65 18.11
N GLU A 72 8.18 3.38 17.99
CA GLU A 72 7.63 2.80 16.75
C GLU A 72 6.38 3.55 16.31
N ARG A 73 5.49 3.85 17.25
CA ARG A 73 4.29 4.66 17.01
C ARG A 73 4.62 6.07 16.52
N LEU A 74 5.58 6.77 17.13
CA LEU A 74 6.01 8.08 16.64
C LEU A 74 6.60 8.01 15.23
N ASN A 75 7.36 6.96 14.94
CA ASN A 75 7.92 6.73 13.62
C ASN A 75 6.84 6.41 12.58
N SER A 76 5.79 5.65 12.92
CA SER A 76 4.66 5.39 12.01
C SER A 76 3.87 6.67 11.72
N LEU A 77 3.66 7.54 12.72
CA LEU A 77 3.06 8.86 12.53
C LEU A 77 3.87 9.75 11.57
N ILE A 78 5.19 9.76 11.71
CA ILE A 78 6.09 10.51 10.81
C ILE A 78 5.98 9.94 9.39
N ARG A 79 6.05 8.61 9.23
CA ARG A 79 5.87 7.97 7.92
C ARG A 79 4.53 8.34 7.32
N ARG A 80 3.44 8.31 8.08
CA ARG A 80 2.10 8.71 7.61
C ARG A 80 2.05 10.15 7.11
N LEU A 81 2.67 11.10 7.84
CA LEU A 81 2.77 12.48 7.41
C LEU A 81 3.60 12.63 6.13
N GLU A 82 4.65 11.82 5.96
CA GLU A 82 5.45 11.75 4.74
C GLU A 82 4.69 11.13 3.56
N LEU A 83 3.87 10.11 3.81
CA LEU A 83 3.01 9.48 2.81
C LEU A 83 1.94 10.44 2.26
N ASN A 84 1.44 11.35 3.11
CA ASN A 84 0.44 12.36 2.71
C ASN A 84 0.97 13.41 1.72
N GLY A 85 2.29 13.49 1.52
CA GLY A 85 2.91 14.33 0.47
C GLY A 85 2.75 15.85 0.65
N LYS A 86 2.17 16.28 1.78
CA LYS A 86 2.09 17.70 2.17
C LYS A 86 3.25 18.04 3.09
N ASP A 87 3.69 19.29 3.02
CA ASP A 87 4.64 19.84 3.98
C ASP A 87 4.07 19.74 5.40
N TYR A 88 4.90 19.26 6.32
CA TYR A 88 4.55 19.14 7.73
C TYR A 88 5.66 19.68 8.66
N THR A 89 5.31 19.95 9.90
CA THR A 89 6.19 20.52 10.94
C THR A 89 6.39 19.53 12.08
N ALA A 90 7.45 19.71 12.87
CA ALA A 90 7.64 18.95 14.10
C ALA A 90 6.45 19.13 15.08
N GLY A 91 5.78 20.29 15.06
CA GLY A 91 4.57 20.53 15.85
C GLY A 91 3.40 19.64 15.45
N GLN A 92 3.18 19.43 14.15
CA GLN A 92 2.12 18.53 13.65
C GLN A 92 2.38 17.06 14.00
N VAL A 93 3.65 16.64 14.10
CA VAL A 93 3.99 15.30 14.61
C VAL A 93 3.58 15.16 16.07
N VAL A 94 3.91 16.15 16.91
CA VAL A 94 3.54 16.16 18.33
C VAL A 94 2.02 16.19 18.50
N GLU A 95 1.32 16.99 17.71
CA GLU A 95 -0.13 17.08 17.78
C GLU A 95 -0.78 15.76 17.38
N ALA A 96 -0.36 15.18 16.26
CA ALA A 96 -0.82 13.86 15.82
C ALA A 96 -0.58 12.79 16.89
N TYR A 97 0.57 12.81 17.58
CA TYR A 97 0.86 11.89 18.68
C TYR A 97 -0.11 12.05 19.85
N ARG A 98 -0.42 13.29 20.25
CA ARG A 98 -1.37 13.57 21.34
C ARG A 98 -2.79 13.16 20.97
N THR A 99 -3.27 13.53 19.78
CA THR A 99 -4.62 13.18 19.30
C THR A 99 -4.80 11.67 19.13
N SER A 100 -3.72 10.95 18.80
CA SER A 100 -3.75 9.49 18.70
C SER A 100 -3.88 8.81 20.06
N GLY A 101 -3.44 9.45 21.16
CA GLY A 101 -3.56 8.93 22.54
C GLY A 101 -5.00 8.94 23.06
N THR A 102 -5.87 9.74 22.46
CA THR A 102 -7.28 9.89 22.84
C THR A 102 -8.20 9.12 21.90
N GLY A 103 -7.97 7.84 21.61
CA GLY A 103 -8.97 6.96 20.95
C GLY A 103 -9.62 7.43 19.63
N HIS A 104 -9.10 8.47 18.97
CA HIS A 104 -9.62 8.98 17.71
C HIS A 104 -8.92 8.22 16.58
N THR A 105 -9.55 7.12 16.16
CA THR A 105 -9.17 6.34 14.97
C THR A 105 -9.18 7.28 13.76
N SER A 106 -8.00 7.52 13.19
CA SER A 106 -7.92 8.32 11.96
C SER A 106 -8.53 7.49 10.82
N HIS A 107 -9.26 8.12 9.91
CA HIS A 107 -9.82 7.43 8.74
C HIS A 107 -8.76 6.68 7.91
N THR A 108 -7.47 7.04 8.03
CA THR A 108 -6.34 6.36 7.36
C THR A 108 -5.87 5.08 8.03
N ASP A 109 -6.33 4.80 9.25
CA ASP A 109 -5.93 3.61 10.01
C ASP A 109 -6.73 2.36 9.56
N HIS A 110 -7.78 2.59 8.76
CA HIS A 110 -8.60 1.56 8.12
C HIS A 110 -8.34 1.49 6.61
N LEU A 111 -8.77 0.39 6.00
CA LEU A 111 -8.46 0.05 4.62
C LEU A 111 -8.88 1.14 3.62
N CYS A 112 -10.09 1.70 3.74
CA CYS A 112 -10.62 2.62 2.73
C CYS A 112 -9.83 3.93 2.68
N GLY A 113 -9.61 4.57 3.83
CA GLY A 113 -8.87 5.82 3.88
C GLY A 113 -7.41 5.63 3.46
N PHE A 114 -6.78 4.53 3.86
CA PHE A 114 -5.41 4.21 3.42
C PHE A 114 -5.30 4.03 1.91
N VAL A 115 -6.21 3.25 1.31
CA VAL A 115 -6.22 3.00 -0.13
C VAL A 115 -6.52 4.27 -0.91
N GLN A 116 -7.38 5.16 -0.40
CA GLN A 116 -7.68 6.44 -1.04
C GLN A 116 -6.43 7.33 -1.11
N VAL A 117 -5.69 7.47 0.00
CA VAL A 117 -4.42 8.21 0.03
C VAL A 117 -3.40 7.58 -0.91
N LEU A 118 -3.25 6.25 -0.86
CA LEU A 118 -2.32 5.51 -1.71
C LEU A 118 -2.63 5.67 -3.20
N ALA A 119 -3.91 5.56 -3.59
CA ALA A 119 -4.36 5.73 -4.96
C ALA A 119 -4.12 7.15 -5.48
N ASN A 120 -4.39 8.17 -4.67
CA ASN A 120 -4.14 9.57 -5.05
C ASN A 120 -2.66 9.84 -5.29
N ARG A 121 -1.77 9.32 -4.43
CA ARG A 121 -0.31 9.44 -4.62
C ARG A 121 0.17 8.71 -5.87
N LEU A 122 -0.37 7.53 -6.15
CA LEU A 122 -0.07 6.78 -7.38
C LEU A 122 -0.48 7.58 -8.63
N ARG A 123 -1.63 8.25 -8.62
CA ARG A 123 -2.04 9.14 -9.71
C ARG A 123 -1.09 10.33 -9.90
N GLN A 124 -0.72 11.01 -8.82
CA GLN A 124 0.21 12.15 -8.85
C GLN A 124 1.60 11.77 -9.39
N THR A 125 2.03 10.53 -9.17
CA THR A 125 3.31 10.00 -9.66
C THR A 125 3.21 9.34 -11.04
N GLY A 126 2.09 9.52 -11.76
CA GLY A 126 1.87 8.97 -13.10
C GLY A 126 1.50 7.48 -13.15
N LYS A 127 1.36 6.80 -12.00
CA LYS A 127 1.02 5.37 -11.88
C LYS A 127 -0.51 5.15 -11.83
N VAL A 128 -1.23 5.75 -12.77
CA VAL A 128 -2.71 5.77 -12.80
C VAL A 128 -3.31 4.36 -12.82
N ARG A 129 -2.82 3.46 -13.69
CA ARG A 129 -3.31 2.07 -13.79
C ARG A 129 -3.16 1.28 -12.50
N LEU A 130 -2.09 1.53 -11.73
CA LEU A 130 -1.89 0.87 -10.44
C LEU A 130 -2.88 1.40 -9.39
N ALA A 131 -3.17 2.70 -9.41
CA ALA A 131 -4.19 3.30 -8.54
C ALA A 131 -5.56 2.66 -8.79
N GLU A 132 -5.96 2.54 -10.05
CA GLU A 132 -7.21 1.88 -10.47
C GLU A 132 -7.25 0.40 -10.06
N THR A 133 -6.12 -0.29 -10.20
CA THR A 133 -5.97 -1.69 -9.80
C THR A 133 -6.20 -1.86 -8.30
N TYR A 134 -5.57 -1.01 -7.47
CA TYR A 134 -5.76 -1.05 -6.02
C TYR A 134 -7.20 -0.72 -5.62
N THR A 135 -7.78 0.35 -6.18
CA THR A 135 -9.18 0.70 -5.93
C THR A 135 -10.12 -0.45 -6.32
N THR A 136 -9.90 -1.08 -7.47
CA THR A 136 -10.71 -2.21 -7.96
C THR A 136 -10.62 -3.41 -7.02
N ALA A 137 -9.41 -3.74 -6.56
CA ALA A 137 -9.20 -4.86 -5.65
C ALA A 137 -9.84 -4.64 -4.28
N THR A 138 -9.65 -3.44 -3.72
CA THR A 138 -10.28 -3.05 -2.46
C THR A 138 -11.80 -3.06 -2.58
N ASN A 139 -12.38 -2.48 -3.62
CA ASN A 139 -13.83 -2.48 -3.82
C ASN A 139 -14.42 -3.90 -3.89
N ARG A 140 -13.73 -4.84 -4.56
CA ARG A 140 -14.17 -6.24 -4.61
C ARG A 140 -14.13 -6.89 -3.23
N PHE A 141 -13.13 -6.57 -2.43
CA PHE A 141 -13.01 -7.07 -1.06
C PHE A 141 -14.09 -6.51 -0.13
N LEU A 142 -14.32 -5.20 -0.16
CA LEU A 142 -15.38 -4.55 0.63
C LEU A 142 -16.76 -5.13 0.31
N ARG A 143 -17.05 -5.43 -0.97
CA ARG A 143 -18.30 -6.12 -1.35
C ARG A 143 -18.45 -7.50 -0.73
N PHE A 144 -17.35 -8.24 -0.54
CA PHE A 144 -17.37 -9.53 0.16
C PHE A 144 -17.65 -9.35 1.65
N LEU A 145 -17.10 -8.30 2.27
CA LEU A 145 -17.30 -8.04 3.69
C LEU A 145 -18.69 -7.51 4.05
N GLY A 146 -19.38 -6.89 3.10
CA GLY A 146 -20.70 -6.28 3.27
C GLY A 146 -20.68 -4.78 3.05
N LYS A 147 -21.85 -4.21 2.71
CA LYS A 147 -22.00 -2.76 2.60
C LYS A 147 -21.70 -2.13 3.97
N ASP A 148 -20.92 -1.05 3.96
CA ASP A 148 -20.56 -0.23 5.13
C ASP A 148 -19.51 -0.80 6.09
N ARG A 149 -18.85 -1.92 5.75
CA ARG A 149 -17.68 -2.40 6.51
C ARG A 149 -16.39 -1.80 5.97
N ASP A 150 -15.60 -1.15 6.84
CA ASP A 150 -14.21 -0.75 6.56
C ASP A 150 -13.29 -1.42 7.60
N PRO A 151 -12.55 -2.48 7.25
CA PRO A 151 -11.76 -3.22 8.21
C PRO A 151 -10.48 -2.49 8.60
N ALA A 152 -10.09 -2.57 9.86
CA ALA A 152 -8.76 -2.25 10.32
C ALA A 152 -7.75 -3.29 9.78
N PHE A 153 -6.48 -2.89 9.64
CA PHE A 153 -5.45 -3.80 9.13
C PHE A 153 -5.18 -4.98 10.05
N ASP A 154 -5.41 -4.83 11.36
CA ASP A 154 -5.26 -5.91 12.34
C ASP A 154 -6.30 -7.03 12.21
N GLU A 155 -7.42 -6.78 11.52
CA GLU A 155 -8.45 -7.79 11.24
C GLU A 155 -8.05 -8.73 10.08
N PHE A 156 -6.96 -8.42 9.36
CA PHE A 156 -6.46 -9.27 8.29
C PHE A 156 -5.73 -10.47 8.89
N ASP A 157 -6.32 -11.66 8.77
CA ASP A 157 -5.73 -12.93 9.15
C ASP A 157 -5.84 -14.00 8.04
N ASP A 158 -5.26 -15.18 8.27
CA ASP A 158 -5.30 -16.25 7.25
C ASP A 158 -6.71 -16.81 7.02
N THR A 159 -7.57 -16.75 8.03
CA THR A 159 -8.96 -17.23 7.96
C THR A 159 -9.77 -16.33 7.04
N LEU A 160 -9.67 -15.01 7.21
CA LEU A 160 -10.36 -14.01 6.41
C LEU A 160 -9.91 -14.09 4.95
N MET A 161 -8.60 -14.21 4.71
CA MET A 161 -8.08 -14.30 3.34
C MET A 161 -8.53 -15.59 2.64
N LYS A 162 -8.56 -16.73 3.33
CA LYS A 162 -9.10 -17.99 2.78
C LYS A 162 -10.58 -17.89 2.47
N SER A 163 -11.37 -17.31 3.38
CA SER A 163 -12.81 -17.11 3.16
C SER A 163 -13.06 -16.23 1.94
N TYR A 164 -12.25 -15.18 1.76
CA TYR A 164 -12.33 -14.33 0.58
C TYR A 164 -11.93 -15.08 -0.70
N GLU A 165 -10.84 -15.85 -0.69
CA GLU A 165 -10.44 -16.69 -1.82
C GLU A 165 -11.54 -17.69 -2.22
N ALA A 166 -12.12 -18.38 -1.24
CA ALA A 166 -13.22 -19.32 -1.45
C ALA A 166 -14.45 -18.62 -2.05
N HIS A 167 -14.81 -17.44 -1.54
CA HIS A 167 -15.91 -16.64 -2.07
C HIS A 167 -15.69 -16.25 -3.54
N LEU A 168 -14.49 -15.80 -3.90
CA LEU A 168 -14.16 -15.48 -5.30
C LEU A 168 -14.29 -16.71 -6.21
N ARG A 169 -13.84 -17.88 -5.76
CA ARG A 169 -13.97 -19.14 -6.50
C ARG A 169 -15.43 -19.58 -6.63
N GLN A 170 -16.24 -19.44 -5.58
CA GLN A 170 -17.69 -19.71 -5.61
C GLN A 170 -18.43 -18.82 -6.61
N GLN A 171 -17.96 -17.59 -6.82
CA GLN A 171 -18.46 -16.69 -7.87
C GLN A 171 -17.97 -17.04 -9.28
N GLY A 172 -17.28 -18.17 -9.46
CA GLY A 172 -16.82 -18.66 -10.76
C GLY A 172 -15.55 -17.97 -11.27
N LEU A 173 -14.80 -17.24 -10.43
CA LEU A 173 -13.55 -16.62 -10.86
C LEU A 173 -12.45 -17.67 -11.03
N VAL A 174 -11.79 -17.63 -12.19
CA VAL A 174 -10.63 -18.46 -12.51
C VAL A 174 -9.42 -18.10 -11.64
N PRO A 175 -8.46 -19.02 -11.44
CA PRO A 175 -7.34 -18.84 -10.52
C PRO A 175 -6.53 -17.55 -10.73
N ASN A 176 -6.27 -17.18 -11.98
CA ASN A 176 -5.53 -15.95 -12.29
C ASN A 176 -6.28 -14.68 -11.88
N THR A 177 -7.60 -14.65 -12.03
CA THR A 177 -8.44 -13.51 -11.63
C THR A 177 -8.56 -13.44 -10.11
N THR A 178 -8.75 -14.58 -9.45
CA THR A 178 -8.76 -14.69 -7.98
C THR A 178 -7.43 -14.19 -7.40
N SER A 179 -6.33 -14.68 -7.96
CA SER A 179 -4.97 -14.29 -7.55
C SER A 179 -4.66 -12.82 -7.85
N PHE A 180 -5.22 -12.22 -8.90
CA PHE A 180 -5.12 -10.78 -9.15
C PHE A 180 -5.68 -9.97 -7.95
N TYR A 181 -6.86 -10.31 -7.45
CA TYR A 181 -7.44 -9.61 -6.29
C TYR A 181 -6.58 -9.79 -5.04
N LEU A 182 -6.19 -11.03 -4.75
CA LEU A 182 -5.39 -11.36 -3.56
C LEU A 182 -3.99 -10.72 -3.59
N ARG A 183 -3.31 -10.71 -4.74
CA ARG A 183 -1.98 -10.09 -4.89
C ARG A 183 -2.02 -8.58 -4.64
N ASN A 184 -3.04 -7.90 -5.14
CA ASN A 184 -3.18 -6.46 -4.97
C ASN A 184 -3.54 -6.10 -3.53
N LEU A 185 -4.44 -6.85 -2.89
CA LEU A 185 -4.72 -6.69 -1.45
C LEU A 185 -3.47 -6.96 -0.60
N ARG A 186 -2.71 -8.00 -0.94
CA ARG A 186 -1.43 -8.29 -0.26
C ARG A 186 -0.45 -7.14 -0.38
N ALA A 187 -0.32 -6.55 -1.57
CA ALA A 187 0.54 -5.39 -1.77
C ALA A 187 0.08 -4.18 -0.95
N ILE A 188 -1.24 -3.92 -0.87
CA ILE A 188 -1.82 -2.87 -0.02
C ILE A 188 -1.52 -3.14 1.45
N TYR A 189 -1.71 -4.37 1.93
CA TYR A 189 -1.40 -4.77 3.30
C TYR A 189 0.08 -4.58 3.64
N HIS A 190 1.00 -5.01 2.77
CA HIS A 190 2.43 -4.78 2.98
C HIS A 190 2.76 -3.28 3.03
N ARG A 191 2.10 -2.44 2.23
CA ARG A 191 2.26 -0.98 2.34
C ARG A 191 1.76 -0.44 3.68
N ALA A 192 0.70 -1.02 4.24
CA ALA A 192 0.21 -0.66 5.57
C ALA A 192 1.19 -1.09 6.68
N VAL A 193 1.81 -2.26 6.55
CA VAL A 193 2.93 -2.71 7.41
C VAL A 193 4.10 -1.75 7.33
N GLU A 194 4.55 -1.38 6.11
CA GLU A 194 5.63 -0.40 5.92
C GLU A 194 5.30 0.98 6.52
N ALA A 195 4.01 1.35 6.52
CA ALA A 195 3.51 2.57 7.13
C ALA A 195 3.36 2.48 8.67
N GLY A 196 3.55 1.29 9.26
CA GLY A 196 3.39 1.04 10.70
C GLY A 196 1.94 1.08 11.18
N LEU A 197 0.97 0.75 10.30
CA LEU A 197 -0.45 0.65 10.65
C LEU A 197 -0.83 -0.72 11.24
N THR A 198 -0.01 -1.73 10.99
CA THR A 198 -0.13 -3.09 11.54
C THR A 198 1.23 -3.77 11.49
N GLU A 199 1.40 -4.82 12.27
CA GLU A 199 2.57 -5.71 12.18
C GLU A 199 2.44 -6.70 11.02
N ASP A 200 3.54 -7.23 10.49
CA ASP A 200 3.47 -8.27 9.46
C ASP A 200 3.05 -9.63 10.04
N ARG A 201 1.73 -9.86 10.11
CA ARG A 201 1.14 -11.13 10.55
C ARG A 201 1.05 -12.17 9.43
N ARG A 202 1.52 -11.84 8.21
CA ARG A 202 1.50 -12.69 7.02
C ARG A 202 0.11 -13.31 6.70
N PRO A 203 -0.98 -12.52 6.63
CA PRO A 203 -2.34 -13.05 6.45
C PRO A 203 -2.55 -13.77 5.11
N PHE A 204 -1.78 -13.41 4.08
CA PHE A 204 -1.89 -14.01 2.75
C PHE A 204 -1.08 -15.30 2.58
N ARG A 205 -0.42 -15.83 3.63
CA ARG A 205 0.52 -16.96 3.51
C ARG A 205 -0.10 -18.27 3.02
N ARG A 206 -1.42 -18.44 3.14
CA ARG A 206 -2.14 -19.68 2.80
C ARG A 206 -3.09 -19.55 1.60
N VAL A 207 -3.08 -18.40 0.91
CA VAL A 207 -3.89 -18.19 -0.29
C VAL A 207 -3.00 -18.09 -1.52
N PHE A 208 -3.51 -18.48 -2.68
CA PHE A 208 -2.71 -18.42 -3.90
C PHE A 208 -2.60 -16.99 -4.42
N THR A 209 -1.38 -16.47 -4.45
CA THR A 209 -1.06 -15.15 -5.00
C THR A 209 -0.07 -15.22 -6.17
N GLY A 210 0.00 -16.36 -6.87
CA GLY A 210 0.90 -16.58 -8.01
C GLY A 210 0.23 -16.33 -9.37
N VAL A 211 1.00 -16.38 -10.45
CA VAL A 211 0.45 -16.35 -11.83
C VAL A 211 0.49 -17.76 -12.39
N GLU A 212 -0.66 -18.26 -12.84
CA GLU A 212 -0.73 -19.50 -13.61
C GLU A 212 -0.52 -19.24 -15.09
N LYS A 213 0.15 -20.19 -15.75
CA LYS A 213 0.42 -20.14 -17.19
C LYS A 213 -0.90 -20.19 -17.95
N THR A 214 -1.19 -19.13 -18.70
CA THR A 214 -2.33 -19.12 -19.62
C THR A 214 -2.06 -19.98 -20.85
N ALA A 215 -3.09 -20.59 -21.41
CA ALA A 215 -2.98 -21.34 -22.66
C ALA A 215 -2.37 -20.48 -23.79
N LYS A 216 -1.56 -21.11 -24.65
CA LYS A 216 -0.97 -20.46 -25.82
C LYS A 216 -2.09 -20.15 -26.82
N ARG A 217 -2.40 -18.88 -27.01
CA ARG A 217 -3.44 -18.40 -27.96
C ARG A 217 -2.94 -18.20 -29.40
N ALA A 218 -1.66 -18.49 -29.66
CA ALA A 218 -1.09 -18.30 -30.98
C ALA A 218 -1.71 -19.29 -31.97
N ILE A 219 -2.17 -18.78 -33.11
CA ILE A 219 -2.72 -19.59 -34.20
C ILE A 219 -1.70 -19.77 -35.33
N PRO A 220 -1.70 -20.90 -36.05
CA PRO A 220 -0.81 -21.11 -37.18
C PRO A 220 -1.05 -20.11 -38.32
N PRO A 221 -0.04 -19.79 -39.14
CA PRO A 221 -0.20 -18.91 -40.32
C PRO A 221 -1.28 -19.37 -41.31
N ALA A 222 -1.51 -20.68 -41.41
CA ALA A 222 -2.59 -21.24 -42.22
C ALA A 222 -3.98 -20.74 -41.78
N VAL A 223 -4.20 -20.54 -40.48
CA VAL A 223 -5.45 -20.01 -39.94
C VAL A 223 -5.61 -18.52 -40.31
N ILE A 224 -4.52 -17.73 -40.23
CA ILE A 224 -4.53 -16.33 -40.67
C ILE A 224 -4.90 -16.22 -42.15
N ARG A 225 -4.34 -17.09 -43.00
CA ARG A 225 -4.68 -17.14 -44.44
C ARG A 225 -6.17 -17.46 -44.66
N ARG A 226 -6.73 -18.41 -43.90
CA ARG A 226 -8.16 -18.75 -43.95
C ARG A 226 -9.05 -17.59 -43.51
N ILE A 227 -8.67 -16.86 -42.46
CA ILE A 227 -9.40 -15.65 -42.01
C ILE A 227 -9.39 -14.58 -43.12
N ARG A 228 -8.23 -14.36 -43.76
CA ARG A 228 -8.08 -13.38 -44.84
C ARG A 228 -9.01 -13.65 -46.02
N THR A 229 -9.15 -14.90 -46.43
CA THR A 229 -9.95 -15.28 -47.60
C THR A 229 -11.36 -15.75 -47.24
N LEU A 230 -11.80 -15.54 -46.00
CA LEU A 230 -13.13 -15.98 -45.56
C LEU A 230 -14.20 -15.21 -46.37
N PRO A 231 -15.10 -15.91 -47.08
CA PRO A 231 -16.17 -15.26 -47.82
C PRO A 231 -17.15 -14.65 -46.82
N LEU A 232 -17.29 -13.34 -46.89
CA LEU A 232 -18.15 -12.55 -46.01
C LEU A 232 -18.92 -11.54 -46.86
N PRO A 233 -20.18 -11.21 -46.51
CA PRO A 233 -20.90 -10.13 -47.18
C PRO A 233 -20.08 -8.84 -47.16
N PRO A 234 -19.97 -8.13 -48.31
CA PRO A 234 -19.37 -6.80 -48.35
C PRO A 234 -20.05 -5.87 -47.34
N ASP A 235 -19.27 -4.99 -46.71
CA ASP A 235 -19.74 -3.99 -45.75
C ASP A 235 -20.50 -4.53 -44.51
N GLY A 236 -20.42 -5.85 -44.28
CA GLY A 236 -20.97 -6.49 -43.09
C GLY A 236 -20.06 -6.35 -41.86
N PRO A 237 -20.62 -6.45 -40.63
CA PRO A 237 -19.86 -6.32 -39.39
C PRO A 237 -18.74 -7.36 -39.25
N LEU A 238 -18.92 -8.57 -39.79
CA LEU A 238 -17.87 -9.60 -39.81
C LEU A 238 -16.74 -9.27 -40.78
N ALA A 239 -17.04 -8.66 -41.94
CA ALA A 239 -16.03 -8.21 -42.88
C ALA A 239 -15.18 -7.09 -42.26
N GLN A 240 -15.84 -6.13 -41.61
CA GLN A 240 -15.15 -5.07 -40.87
C GLN A 240 -14.28 -5.62 -39.73
N ALA A 241 -14.78 -6.59 -38.94
CA ALA A 241 -14.00 -7.22 -37.88
C ALA A 241 -12.78 -7.97 -38.43
N ARG A 242 -12.92 -8.69 -39.54
CA ARG A 242 -11.81 -9.35 -40.25
C ARG A 242 -10.77 -8.32 -40.68
N ASP A 243 -11.19 -7.22 -41.28
CA ASP A 243 -10.29 -6.23 -41.85
C ASP A 243 -9.52 -5.48 -40.75
N LEU A 244 -10.19 -5.14 -39.64
CA LEU A 244 -9.54 -4.58 -38.44
C LEU A 244 -8.55 -5.56 -37.80
N PHE A 245 -8.91 -6.84 -37.70
CA PHE A 245 -8.02 -7.88 -37.18
C PHE A 245 -6.78 -8.06 -38.06
N LEU A 246 -6.94 -8.11 -39.38
CA LEU A 246 -5.83 -8.23 -40.32
C LEU A 246 -4.94 -6.99 -40.31
N PHE A 247 -5.55 -5.80 -40.24
CA PHE A 247 -4.81 -4.56 -40.12
C PHE A 247 -3.99 -4.52 -38.82
N SER A 248 -4.57 -4.93 -37.67
CA SER A 248 -3.83 -5.14 -36.41
C SER A 248 -2.62 -6.07 -36.62
N PHE A 249 -2.83 -7.22 -37.27
CA PHE A 249 -1.79 -8.21 -37.52
C PHE A 249 -0.65 -7.64 -38.40
N TYR A 250 -0.99 -6.99 -39.52
CA TYR A 250 0.00 -6.42 -40.44
C TYR A 250 0.76 -5.24 -39.84
N THR A 251 0.15 -4.51 -38.91
CA THR A 251 0.80 -3.42 -38.15
C THR A 251 1.56 -3.94 -36.92
N ARG A 252 2.11 -5.16 -37.01
CA ARG A 252 2.88 -5.85 -35.96
C ARG A 252 2.11 -6.09 -34.66
N GLY A 253 0.83 -6.42 -34.79
CA GLY A 253 -0.05 -6.70 -33.65
C GLY A 253 -0.47 -5.44 -32.90
N MET A 254 -0.82 -4.37 -33.62
CA MET A 254 -1.31 -3.14 -33.01
C MET A 254 -2.55 -3.42 -32.14
N PRO A 255 -2.55 -3.04 -30.85
CA PRO A 255 -3.73 -3.15 -29.99
C PRO A 255 -4.96 -2.46 -30.56
N PHE A 256 -6.15 -3.02 -30.30
CA PHE A 256 -7.41 -2.44 -30.76
C PHE A 256 -7.63 -0.99 -30.27
N VAL A 257 -7.17 -0.65 -29.07
CA VAL A 257 -7.26 0.72 -28.53
C VAL A 257 -6.47 1.72 -29.37
N ASP A 258 -5.30 1.32 -29.88
CA ASP A 258 -4.46 2.16 -30.71
C ASP A 258 -5.09 2.30 -32.11
N LEU A 259 -5.66 1.20 -32.63
CA LEU A 259 -6.42 1.21 -33.89
C LEU A 259 -7.58 2.19 -33.87
N ALA A 260 -8.34 2.21 -32.78
CA ALA A 260 -9.47 3.12 -32.61
C ALA A 260 -9.04 4.60 -32.55
N GLY A 261 -7.79 4.88 -32.20
CA GLY A 261 -7.23 6.23 -32.14
C GLY A 261 -6.64 6.74 -33.45
N LEU A 262 -6.45 5.87 -34.46
CA LEU A 262 -5.82 6.23 -35.72
C LEU A 262 -6.66 7.23 -36.53
N ARG A 263 -5.97 8.20 -37.13
CA ARG A 263 -6.54 9.20 -38.02
C ARG A 263 -5.85 9.12 -39.38
N LYS A 264 -6.53 9.57 -40.44
CA LYS A 264 -5.95 9.60 -41.79
C LYS A 264 -4.61 10.35 -41.87
N GLN A 265 -4.47 11.42 -41.08
CA GLN A 265 -3.24 12.24 -41.01
C GLN A 265 -2.02 11.52 -40.42
N ASP A 266 -2.24 10.37 -39.76
CA ASP A 266 -1.21 9.56 -39.11
C ASP A 266 -0.45 8.69 -40.13
N LEU A 267 -0.98 8.58 -41.34
CA LEU A 267 -0.32 7.98 -42.50
C LEU A 267 0.27 9.09 -43.37
N ARG A 268 1.60 9.17 -43.43
CA ARG A 268 2.33 10.11 -44.30
C ARG A 268 3.50 9.40 -44.93
N ASP A 269 3.68 9.58 -46.24
CA ASP A 269 4.80 9.05 -47.01
C ASP A 269 5.02 7.53 -46.80
N GLY A 270 3.92 6.77 -46.74
CA GLY A 270 3.94 5.32 -46.50
C GLY A 270 4.26 4.90 -45.07
N MET A 271 4.45 5.84 -44.14
CA MET A 271 4.73 5.59 -42.73
C MET A 271 3.51 5.88 -41.85
N LEU A 272 3.09 4.88 -41.08
CA LEU A 272 2.02 4.99 -40.10
C LEU A 272 2.60 5.31 -38.72
N SER A 273 2.28 6.49 -38.18
CA SER A 273 2.78 6.98 -36.88
C SER A 273 1.65 7.07 -35.86
N TYR A 274 1.78 6.45 -34.69
CA TYR A 274 0.73 6.45 -33.66
C TYR A 274 1.32 6.50 -32.25
N ARG A 275 0.48 6.87 -31.28
CA ARG A 275 0.84 6.91 -29.86
C ARG A 275 0.24 5.72 -29.13
N ARG A 276 1.07 5.07 -28.30
CA ARG A 276 0.67 4.03 -27.34
C ARG A 276 0.41 4.60 -25.95
#